data_AF-Q5T6K7-F1
#
_entry.id   AF-Q5T6K7-F1
#
_cell.length_a   1.000
_cell.length_b   1.000
_cell.length_c   1.000
_cell.angle_alpha   90.00
_cell.angle_beta   90.00
_cell.angle_gamma   90.00
#
_symmetry.space_group_name_H-M   'P 1'
#
loop_
_entity.id
_entity.type
_entity.pdbx_description
1 polymer ?
#
loop_
_entity_poly.entity_id
_entity_poly.type
_entity_poly.pdbx_seq_one_letter_code
_entity_poly.pdbx_strand_id
1 'polypeptide(L)'
;MSTEGGFGGTSSSDAQQSLQSFWPRVMEEIRNLTVKDFRVQELPLARIKKIMKLDEDVKMISAEAPVLFAKAAQIFITELTLRAWIHTEDNKRRTLQRNDIAMAITKFDQFDFLIDIVPRDELKPPKRQ
;
A
#
# COMPACT_ATOMS: atom_id res chain seq x y z
N MET A 1 -3.35 -27.77 -43.20
CA MET A 1 -1.93 -27.71 -42.78
C MET A 1 -1.44 -26.36 -43.27
N SER A 2 -1.15 -25.35 -42.44
CA SER A 2 -0.42 -25.39 -41.17
C SER A 2 -1.00 -24.42 -40.13
N THR A 3 -0.73 -24.77 -38.88
CA THR A 3 -1.03 -24.09 -37.62
C THR A 3 -0.11 -22.89 -37.36
N GLU A 4 -0.60 -21.96 -36.52
CA GLU A 4 0.07 -21.16 -35.46
C GLU A 4 -0.67 -19.81 -35.36
N GLY A 5 -1.16 -19.29 -34.24
CA GLY A 5 -0.79 -19.48 -32.84
C GLY A 5 -0.57 -18.08 -32.24
N GLY A 6 -1.59 -17.49 -31.61
CA GLY A 6 -1.53 -16.18 -30.93
C GLY A 6 -2.93 -15.57 -30.83
N PHE A 7 -3.48 -15.15 -29.70
CA PHE A 7 -2.89 -14.55 -28.50
C PHE A 7 -3.52 -15.14 -27.24
N GLY A 8 -2.70 -15.67 -26.33
CA GLY A 8 -3.11 -15.84 -24.94
C GLY A 8 -3.17 -14.47 -24.29
N GLY A 9 -4.38 -13.91 -24.15
CA GLY A 9 -4.58 -12.76 -23.27
C GLY A 9 -4.27 -13.21 -21.85
N THR A 10 -3.16 -12.75 -21.27
CA THR A 10 -2.90 -12.92 -19.85
C THR A 10 -4.04 -12.24 -19.09
N SER A 11 -4.95 -13.03 -18.53
CA SER A 11 -5.95 -12.53 -17.60
C SER A 11 -5.22 -11.85 -16.45
N SER A 12 -5.43 -10.55 -16.29
CA SER A 12 -4.93 -9.76 -15.16
C SER A 12 -5.27 -10.48 -13.86
N SER A 13 -4.32 -10.61 -12.92
CA SER A 13 -4.59 -11.25 -11.62
C SER A 13 -5.67 -10.48 -10.84
N ASP A 14 -6.35 -11.16 -9.91
CA ASP A 14 -7.40 -10.54 -9.07
C ASP A 14 -6.85 -9.31 -8.32
N ALA A 15 -5.59 -9.38 -7.87
CA ALA A 15 -4.89 -8.26 -7.25
C ALA A 15 -4.68 -7.08 -8.21
N GLN A 16 -4.29 -7.35 -9.45
CA GLN A 16 -4.10 -6.31 -10.47
C GLN A 16 -5.43 -5.64 -10.83
N GLN A 17 -6.53 -6.39 -10.95
CA GLN A 17 -7.87 -5.84 -11.19
C GLN A 17 -8.35 -4.98 -10.01
N SER A 18 -8.09 -5.45 -8.78
CA SER A 18 -8.40 -4.70 -7.56
C SER A 18 -7.61 -3.39 -7.48
N LEU A 19 -6.34 -3.40 -7.89
CA LEU A 19 -5.51 -2.20 -7.91
C LEU A 19 -5.97 -1.19 -8.98
N GLN A 20 -6.37 -1.65 -10.17
CA GLN A 20 -6.89 -0.77 -11.23
C GLN A 20 -8.15 -0.02 -10.80
N SER A 21 -9.03 -0.68 -10.06
CA SER A 21 -10.28 -0.08 -9.55
C SER A 21 -10.12 0.65 -8.20
N PHE A 22 -8.95 0.55 -7.56
CA PHE A 22 -8.72 1.06 -6.20
C PHE A 22 -8.95 2.57 -6.10
N TRP A 23 -8.21 3.37 -6.85
CA TRP A 23 -8.30 4.84 -6.75
C TRP A 23 -9.66 5.39 -7.20
N PRO A 24 -10.28 4.92 -8.30
CA PRO A 24 -11.64 5.32 -8.63
C PRO A 24 -12.63 5.08 -7.48
N ARG A 25 -12.55 3.93 -6.81
CA ARG A 25 -13.38 3.59 -5.65
C ARG A 25 -13.05 4.46 -4.44
N VAL A 26 -11.78 4.61 -4.08
CA VAL A 26 -11.35 5.45 -2.94
C VAL A 26 -11.78 6.90 -3.14
N MET A 27 -11.68 7.44 -4.35
CA MET A 27 -12.10 8.80 -4.65
C MET A 27 -13.62 8.97 -4.53
N GLU A 28 -14.40 7.97 -4.93
CA GLU A 28 -15.85 7.97 -4.74
C GLU A 28 -16.23 7.85 -3.26
N GLU A 29 -15.56 6.98 -2.50
CA GLU A 29 -15.73 6.90 -1.05
C GLU A 29 -15.45 8.25 -0.38
N ILE A 30 -14.35 8.91 -0.75
CA ILE A 30 -13.98 10.24 -0.21
C ILE A 30 -15.03 11.30 -0.54
N ARG A 31 -15.56 11.31 -1.78
CA ARG A 31 -16.62 12.26 -2.17
C ARG A 31 -17.90 12.09 -1.34
N ASN A 32 -18.19 10.86 -0.92
CA ASN A 32 -19.39 10.52 -0.15
C ASN A 32 -19.16 10.53 1.36
N LEU A 33 -17.96 10.88 1.85
CA LEU A 33 -17.67 10.96 3.29
C LEU A 33 -18.54 12.02 3.96
N THR A 34 -19.08 11.64 5.12
CA THR A 34 -19.88 12.52 5.98
C THR A 34 -19.17 12.77 7.32
N VAL A 35 -19.68 13.73 8.09
CA VAL A 35 -19.17 14.02 9.44
C VAL A 35 -19.23 12.81 10.38
N LYS A 36 -20.14 11.85 10.13
CA LYS A 36 -20.29 10.65 10.94
C LYS A 36 -19.11 9.69 10.78
N ASP A 37 -18.53 9.64 9.58
CA ASP A 37 -17.42 8.73 9.25
C ASP A 37 -16.14 9.11 10.02
N PHE A 38 -16.00 10.38 10.42
CA PHE A 38 -14.86 10.82 11.24
C PHE A 38 -14.99 10.47 12.73
N ARG A 39 -16.16 10.00 13.19
CA ARG A 39 -16.38 9.62 14.59
C ARG A 39 -15.88 8.21 14.91
N VAL A 40 -15.80 7.34 13.91
CA VAL A 40 -15.30 5.97 14.06
C VAL A 40 -14.01 5.86 13.25
N GLN A 41 -12.89 5.85 13.94
CA GLN A 41 -11.57 5.82 13.29
C GLN A 41 -10.96 4.45 13.51
N GLU A 42 -10.51 3.79 12.43
CA GLU A 42 -9.80 2.51 12.53
C GLU A 42 -8.45 2.66 13.25
N LEU A 43 -7.84 3.85 13.16
CA LEU A 43 -6.55 4.16 13.75
C LEU A 43 -6.69 5.11 14.95
N PRO A 44 -5.97 4.86 16.06
CA PRO A 44 -6.06 5.69 17.25
C PRO A 44 -5.39 7.06 17.04
N LEU A 45 -6.20 8.13 17.03
CA LEU A 45 -5.75 9.51 16.83
C LEU A 45 -4.62 9.95 17.76
N ALA A 46 -4.64 9.48 19.02
CA ALA A 46 -3.59 9.78 19.98
C ALA A 46 -2.22 9.24 19.56
N ARG A 47 -2.16 8.07 18.89
CA ARG A 47 -0.90 7.49 18.40
C ARG A 47 -0.41 8.22 17.16
N ILE A 48 -1.32 8.58 16.25
CA ILE A 48 -1.01 9.43 15.09
C ILE A 48 -0.40 10.75 15.57
N LYS A 49 -1.08 11.44 16.50
CA LYS A 49 -0.57 12.69 17.10
C LYS A 49 0.79 12.50 17.77
N LYS A 50 1.02 11.37 18.44
CA LYS A 50 2.32 11.06 19.08
C LYS A 50 3.43 10.89 18.04
N ILE A 51 3.16 10.22 16.91
CA ILE A 51 4.12 10.06 15.80
C ILE A 51 4.45 11.42 15.17
N MET A 52 3.42 12.25 14.89
CA MET A 52 3.63 13.61 14.38
C MET A 52 4.49 14.48 15.30
N LYS A 53 4.46 14.21 16.62
CA LYS A 53 5.24 14.91 17.65
C LYS A 53 6.66 14.38 17.86
N LEU A 54 7.06 13.34 17.12
CA LEU A 54 8.46 12.90 17.12
C LEU A 54 9.38 13.89 16.40
N ASP A 55 8.81 14.71 15.53
CA ASP A 55 9.49 15.85 14.91
C ASP A 55 9.54 17.03 15.90
N GLU A 56 10.76 17.46 16.25
CA GLU A 56 11.02 18.50 17.24
C GLU A 56 10.48 19.88 16.81
N ASP A 57 10.34 20.11 15.50
CA ASP A 57 9.85 21.38 14.96
C ASP A 57 8.31 21.51 15.07
N VAL A 58 7.61 20.41 15.36
CA VAL A 58 6.14 20.39 15.45
C VAL A 58 5.66 20.88 16.83
N LYS A 59 5.26 22.15 16.91
CA LYS A 59 4.77 22.77 18.16
C LYS A 59 3.29 22.52 18.46
N MET A 60 2.39 22.80 17.54
CA MET A 60 0.95 22.59 17.71
C MET A 60 0.40 21.78 16.55
N ILE A 61 -0.62 20.96 16.82
CA ILE A 61 -1.27 20.11 15.82
C ILE A 61 -2.77 20.39 15.90
N SER A 62 -3.35 20.84 14.79
CA SER A 62 -4.79 21.01 14.65
C SER A 62 -5.51 19.68 14.90
N ALA A 63 -6.72 19.72 15.47
CA ALA A 63 -7.54 18.54 15.68
C ALA A 63 -7.90 17.80 14.38
N GLU A 64 -7.93 18.52 13.25
CA GLU A 64 -8.25 17.98 11.93
C GLU A 64 -7.11 17.14 11.33
N ALA A 65 -5.85 17.47 11.64
CA ALA A 65 -4.71 16.82 11.00
C ALA A 65 -4.60 15.31 11.35
N PRO A 66 -4.72 14.87 12.63
CA PRO A 66 -4.73 13.45 12.96
C PRO A 66 -5.87 12.67 12.28
N VAL A 67 -7.02 13.31 12.10
CA VAL A 67 -8.20 12.72 11.43
C VAL A 67 -7.90 12.48 9.95
N LEU A 68 -7.31 13.46 9.27
CA LEU A 68 -6.89 13.31 7.88
C LEU A 68 -5.80 12.24 7.74
N PHE A 69 -4.81 12.23 8.63
CA PHE A 69 -3.76 11.22 8.63
C PHE A 69 -4.29 9.80 8.87
N ALA A 70 -5.32 9.63 9.70
CA ALA A 70 -5.91 8.32 9.90
C ALA A 70 -6.49 7.76 8.58
N LYS A 71 -7.26 8.57 7.84
CA LYS A 71 -7.81 8.15 6.54
C LYS A 71 -6.72 7.96 5.49
N ALA A 72 -5.74 8.86 5.44
CA ALA A 72 -4.62 8.75 4.51
C ALA A 72 -3.78 7.49 4.79
N ALA A 73 -3.49 7.18 6.06
CA ALA A 73 -2.77 5.97 6.46
C ALA A 73 -3.54 4.70 6.10
N GLN A 74 -4.87 4.67 6.27
CA GLN A 74 -5.71 3.55 5.84
C GLN A 74 -5.60 3.30 4.32
N ILE A 75 -5.70 4.35 3.52
CA ILE A 75 -5.57 4.29 2.05
C ILE A 75 -4.17 3.81 1.67
N PHE A 76 -3.14 4.41 2.26
CA PHE A 76 -1.74 4.06 2.02
C PHE A 76 -1.44 2.59 2.32
N ILE A 77 -1.86 2.09 3.50
CA ILE A 77 -1.65 0.70 3.90
C ILE A 77 -2.35 -0.24 2.90
N THR A 78 -3.57 0.08 2.49
CA THR A 78 -4.34 -0.75 1.57
C THR A 78 -3.70 -0.80 0.19
N GLU A 79 -3.29 0.34 -0.35
CA GLU A 79 -2.63 0.39 -1.66
C GLU A 79 -1.28 -0.33 -1.65
N LEU A 80 -0.44 -0.06 -0.66
CA LEU A 80 0.85 -0.73 -0.51
C LEU A 80 0.67 -2.25 -0.40
N THR A 81 -0.34 -2.69 0.36
CA THR A 81 -0.67 -4.12 0.50
C THR A 81 -1.13 -4.72 -0.81
N LEU A 82 -2.01 -4.06 -1.58
CA LEU A 82 -2.44 -4.53 -2.90
C LEU A 82 -1.27 -4.66 -3.87
N ARG A 83 -0.39 -3.66 -3.91
CA ARG A 83 0.81 -3.67 -4.76
C ARG A 83 1.78 -4.78 -4.37
N ALA A 84 2.00 -5.00 -3.08
CA ALA A 84 2.81 -6.11 -2.58
C ALA A 84 2.16 -7.47 -2.88
N TRP A 85 0.83 -7.56 -2.76
CA TRP A 85 0.10 -8.80 -3.00
C TRP A 85 0.20 -9.30 -4.45
N ILE A 86 0.32 -8.40 -5.44
CA ILE A 86 0.64 -8.77 -6.82
C ILE A 86 1.91 -9.64 -6.87
N HIS A 87 2.95 -9.26 -6.13
CA HIS A 87 4.19 -10.04 -6.08
C HIS A 87 4.05 -11.36 -5.30
N THR A 88 3.18 -11.39 -4.30
CA THR A 88 2.83 -12.64 -3.62
C THR A 88 2.20 -13.63 -4.61
N GLU A 89 1.24 -13.17 -5.43
CA GLU A 89 0.57 -13.96 -6.46
C GLU A 89 1.49 -14.37 -7.60
N ASP A 90 2.33 -13.46 -8.11
CA ASP A 90 3.32 -13.74 -9.16
C ASP A 90 4.28 -14.88 -8.75
N ASN A 91 4.62 -14.94 -7.46
CA ASN A 91 5.45 -16.00 -6.87
C ASN A 91 4.65 -17.25 -6.48
N LYS A 92 3.36 -17.35 -6.85
CA LYS A 92 2.45 -18.46 -6.54
C LYS A 92 2.32 -18.73 -5.04
N ARG A 93 2.47 -17.69 -4.21
CA ARG A 93 2.32 -17.76 -2.76
C ARG A 93 0.94 -17.24 -2.33
N ARG A 94 0.54 -17.64 -1.12
CA ARG A 94 -0.66 -17.14 -0.43
C ARG A 94 -0.33 -16.47 0.91
N THR A 95 0.95 -16.24 1.16
CA THR A 95 1.46 -15.58 2.36
C THR A 95 2.26 -14.38 1.92
N LEU A 96 1.78 -13.19 2.29
CA LEU A 96 2.48 -11.92 2.06
C LEU A 96 3.78 -11.92 2.88
N GLN A 97 4.88 -11.55 2.23
CA GLN A 97 6.20 -11.51 2.86
C GLN A 97 6.77 -10.10 2.83
N ARG A 98 7.74 -9.81 3.71
CA ARG A 98 8.49 -8.54 3.71
C ARG A 98 9.10 -8.24 2.34
N ASN A 99 9.57 -9.29 1.64
CA ASN A 99 10.16 -9.18 0.31
C ASN A 99 9.18 -8.67 -0.76
N ASP A 100 7.88 -8.97 -0.61
CA ASP A 100 6.84 -8.48 -1.52
C ASP A 100 6.63 -6.98 -1.37
N ILE A 101 6.64 -6.50 -0.13
CA ILE A 101 6.55 -5.07 0.20
C ILE A 101 7.77 -4.34 -0.35
N ALA A 102 8.97 -4.89 -0.14
CA ALA A 102 10.19 -4.32 -0.69
C ALA A 102 10.11 -4.20 -2.22
N MET A 103 9.69 -5.26 -2.92
CA MET A 103 9.50 -5.23 -4.38
C MET A 103 8.47 -4.17 -4.80
N ALA A 104 7.33 -4.06 -4.11
CA ALA A 104 6.32 -3.06 -4.41
C ALA A 104 6.85 -1.63 -4.27
N ILE A 105 7.62 -1.36 -3.21
CA ILE A 105 8.30 -0.07 -3.00
C ILE A 105 9.27 0.20 -4.15
N THR A 106 10.07 -0.79 -4.56
CA THR A 106 11.07 -0.59 -5.64
C THR A 106 10.48 -0.29 -7.01
N LYS A 107 9.22 -0.70 -7.27
CA LYS A 107 8.57 -0.59 -8.57
C LYS A 107 7.65 0.63 -8.69
N PHE A 108 7.49 1.41 -7.63
CA PHE A 108 6.58 2.55 -7.61
C PHE A 108 7.20 3.74 -6.90
N ASP A 109 7.69 4.69 -7.68
CA ASP A 109 8.48 5.86 -7.24
C ASP A 109 7.79 6.71 -6.16
N GLN A 110 6.45 6.68 -6.08
CA GLN A 110 5.72 7.36 -4.99
C GLN A 110 6.10 6.81 -3.59
N PHE A 111 6.65 5.59 -3.51
CA PHE A 111 7.09 4.96 -2.28
C PHE A 111 8.59 5.13 -1.99
N ASP A 112 9.32 5.95 -2.75
CA ASP A 112 10.76 6.14 -2.55
C ASP A 112 11.12 6.69 -1.16
N PHE A 113 10.19 7.37 -0.49
CA PHE A 113 10.35 7.80 0.91
C PHE A 113 10.55 6.63 1.91
N LEU A 114 10.37 5.38 1.48
CA LEU A 114 10.52 4.17 2.29
C LEU A 114 11.83 3.41 2.05
N ILE A 115 12.70 3.85 1.13
CA ILE A 115 13.92 3.11 0.75
C ILE A 115 14.82 2.85 1.97
N ASP A 116 14.95 3.82 2.86
CA ASP A 116 15.77 3.71 4.07
C ASP A 116 15.09 2.88 5.18
N ILE A 117 13.78 2.69 5.10
CA ILE A 117 12.97 1.93 6.07
C ILE A 117 12.89 0.45 5.70
N VAL A 118 12.87 0.15 4.39
CA VAL A 118 12.80 -1.22 3.86
C VAL A 118 14.01 -1.46 2.94
N PRO A 119 15.19 -1.79 3.49
CA PRO A 119 16.39 -1.98 2.70
C PRO A 119 16.26 -3.15 1.73
N ARG A 120 16.77 -2.97 0.51
CA ARG A 120 16.73 -3.98 -0.56
C ARG A 120 17.67 -5.18 -0.31
N ASP A 121 18.69 -5.03 0.53
CA ASP A 121 19.78 -6.03 0.65
C ASP A 121 19.43 -7.29 1.47
N GLU A 122 18.36 -7.27 2.26
CA GLU A 122 17.85 -8.48 2.94
C GLU A 122 17.18 -9.49 1.98
N LEU A 123 17.04 -9.13 0.70
CA LEU A 123 16.37 -9.94 -0.32
C LEU A 123 17.25 -11.06 -0.92
N LYS A 124 18.53 -11.18 -0.53
CA LYS A 124 19.37 -12.29 -1.01
C LYS A 124 18.95 -13.59 -0.34
N PRO A 125 18.54 -14.63 -1.10
CA PRO A 125 18.26 -15.93 -0.51
C PRO A 125 19.52 -16.47 0.19
N PRO A 126 19.39 -17.20 1.31
CA PRO A 126 20.54 -17.82 1.94
C PRO A 126 21.24 -18.69 0.89
N LYS A 127 22.54 -18.48 0.69
CA LYS A 127 23.37 -19.40 -0.08
C LYS A 127 23.19 -20.77 0.58
N ARG A 128 22.54 -21.71 -0.11
CA ARG A 128 22.55 -23.12 0.30
C ARG A 128 24.02 -23.53 0.39
N GLN A 129 24.48 -23.77 1.60
CA GLN A 129 25.77 -24.38 1.90
C GLN A 129 25.65 -25.89 1.73
#